data_AF-A0A0C3ANP6-F1
#
_entry.id   AF-A0A0C3ANP6-F1
#
_cell.length_a   1.000
_cell.length_b   1.000
_cell.length_c   1.000
_cell.angle_alpha   90.00
_cell.angle_beta   90.00
_cell.angle_gamma   90.00
#
_symmetry.space_group_name_H-M   'P 1'
#
loop_
_entity.id
_entity.type
_entity.pdbx_description
1 polymer ?
#
loop_
_entity_poly.entity_id
_entity_poly.type
_entity_poly.pdbx_seq_one_letter_code
_entity_poly.pdbx_strand_id
1 'polypeptide(L)'
;MEYINMDIISWELSDGVWGRSPDKREEGSSFRSIHFRELLPPDTPDGIWSVDHDDLGVNTRDVSFWLDGDALCLVESTSQGSIWRIHFRHISTGQTHQRAFAPFIDFSRGSHLIWGYCEPLCYEERVLLQFYDHLDHDRTRQTAAIVLDWTTGEVMMPYTITLDTTFLTKDLLILAIPVATEQSTTLLEIRSLKSDNASYRCELPISWTDCGVRFLNHPSSNQGANCPTRYAKLFIPDPSLDILSIVLKDSESRYSRTVVLSINLFLRKCRRLTTLYEHTEEHVTPTFEWDQWGPDVTRWLPDNFLGEFGSRTVYGARMVAVLFEGRGGLSKYYNILLDFNPRAIRRRLPEGNGDGYNLRVETGEAEDKVYGRAIKSRLPYRAWLSTVEEQYWNLSLEANTIIARTEDMFHFFSFLPRDPSHSGEPLPPRML
;
A
#
# COMPACT_ATOMS: atom_id res chain seq x y z
N MET A 1 0.87 14.63 22.45
CA MET A 1 1.54 14.73 21.14
C MET A 1 0.41 14.93 20.14
N GLU A 2 -0.02 16.18 20.01
CA GLU A 2 -0.99 16.58 19.00
C GLU A 2 -0.25 16.54 17.66
N TYR A 3 -0.76 15.73 16.72
CA TYR A 3 -0.24 15.64 15.36
C TYR A 3 -0.62 16.91 14.61
N ILE A 4 0.12 17.98 14.84
CA ILE A 4 0.12 19.23 14.07
C ILE A 4 1.54 19.28 13.50
N ASN A 5 1.80 19.20 12.19
CA ASN A 5 1.16 19.96 11.13
C ASN A 5 1.18 19.16 9.82
N MET A 6 0.04 18.57 9.43
CA MET A 6 -0.01 17.76 8.22
C MET A 6 0.37 18.55 6.96
N ASP A 7 0.23 19.89 6.91
CA ASP A 7 0.56 20.80 5.79
C ASP A 7 0.65 20.16 4.39
N ILE A 8 -0.35 19.29 4.16
CA ILE A 8 -1.41 19.43 3.17
C ILE A 8 -0.89 19.39 1.74
N ILE A 9 -0.07 18.38 1.48
CA ILE A 9 0.27 17.93 0.14
C ILE A 9 -0.52 16.64 -0.09
N SER A 10 -1.49 16.68 -1.01
CA SER A 10 -1.95 15.45 -1.66
C SER A 10 -0.82 14.96 -2.56
N TRP A 11 -0.40 13.71 -2.40
CA TRP A 11 0.64 13.13 -3.23
C TRP A 11 0.36 11.65 -3.44
N GLU A 12 0.92 11.12 -4.52
CA GLU A 12 0.97 9.71 -4.82
C GLU A 12 2.35 9.34 -5.35
N LEU A 13 2.76 8.10 -5.05
CA LEU A 13 3.95 7.47 -5.58
C LEU A 13 3.52 6.27 -6.43
N SER A 14 4.00 6.23 -7.67
CA SER A 14 3.88 5.06 -8.54
C SER A 14 5.08 5.00 -9.46
N ASP A 15 5.70 3.83 -9.54
CA ASP A 15 6.79 3.46 -10.45
C ASP A 15 7.92 4.48 -10.50
N GLY A 16 8.41 4.86 -9.32
CA GLY A 16 9.50 5.81 -9.18
C GLY A 16 9.15 7.23 -9.60
N VAL A 17 7.88 7.59 -9.75
CA VAL A 17 7.42 8.98 -9.92
C VAL A 17 6.70 9.43 -8.67
N TRP A 18 6.99 10.66 -8.27
CA TRP A 18 6.25 11.38 -7.26
C TRP A 18 5.34 12.40 -7.91
N GLY A 19 4.05 12.13 -7.87
CA GLY A 19 3.00 13.09 -8.19
C GLY A 19 2.62 13.83 -6.92
N ARG A 20 2.83 15.14 -6.86
CA ARG A 20 2.50 15.94 -5.69
C ARG A 20 1.80 17.22 -6.09
N SER A 21 0.87 17.58 -5.26
CA SER A 21 0.14 18.83 -5.37
C SER A 21 0.96 19.96 -4.68
N PRO A 22 0.79 21.28 -4.98
CA PRO A 22 1.59 22.33 -4.35
C PRO A 22 1.49 22.38 -2.82
N ASP A 23 2.58 22.86 -2.21
CA ASP A 23 2.77 23.00 -0.76
C ASP A 23 1.79 24.03 -0.15
N LYS A 24 1.48 23.89 1.15
CA LYS A 24 0.72 24.84 2.00
C LYS A 24 -0.74 25.04 1.61
N ARG A 25 -1.55 23.99 1.70
CA ARG A 25 -3.01 24.06 1.61
C ARG A 25 -3.67 24.00 2.98
N GLU A 26 -4.99 24.15 3.06
CA GLU A 26 -5.76 23.86 4.29
C GLU A 26 -6.22 22.39 4.29
N GLU A 27 -6.29 21.74 5.45
CA GLU A 27 -6.65 20.32 5.54
C GLU A 27 -8.04 20.07 4.95
N GLY A 28 -8.14 19.06 4.08
CA GLY A 28 -9.38 18.81 3.35
C GLY A 28 -9.75 19.93 2.37
N SER A 29 -8.83 20.80 1.96
CA SER A 29 -9.06 21.71 0.82
C SER A 29 -8.80 21.02 -0.51
N SER A 30 -9.42 21.55 -1.57
CA SER A 30 -9.16 21.10 -2.93
C SER A 30 -7.94 21.79 -3.54
N PHE A 31 -7.41 21.22 -4.60
CA PHE A 31 -6.32 21.76 -5.39
C PHE A 31 -6.58 21.70 -6.87
N ARG A 32 -5.85 22.56 -7.59
CA ARG A 32 -5.95 22.67 -9.04
C ARG A 32 -4.62 22.45 -9.74
N SER A 33 -3.53 22.19 -9.03
CA SER A 33 -2.24 21.93 -9.68
C SER A 33 -1.55 20.71 -9.13
N ILE A 34 -0.70 20.10 -9.96
CA ILE A 34 0.06 18.90 -9.64
C ILE A 34 1.37 18.88 -10.43
N HIS A 35 2.43 18.48 -9.74
CA HIS A 35 3.77 18.29 -10.27
C HIS A 35 4.12 16.81 -10.21
N PHE A 36 4.54 16.24 -11.34
CA PHE A 36 5.08 14.90 -11.44
C PHE A 36 6.59 14.97 -11.63
N ARG A 37 7.34 14.16 -10.89
CA ARG A 37 8.79 14.09 -11.01
C ARG A 37 9.30 12.67 -10.80
N GLU A 38 10.17 12.22 -11.69
CA GLU A 38 10.90 10.97 -11.52
C GLU A 38 11.87 11.08 -10.32
N LEU A 39 11.90 10.03 -9.50
CA LEU A 39 12.72 9.94 -8.30
C LEU A 39 14.10 9.41 -8.65
N LEU A 40 14.94 10.31 -9.11
CA LEU A 40 16.34 10.03 -9.45
C LEU A 40 17.29 10.92 -8.64
N PRO A 41 18.55 10.48 -8.46
CA PRO A 41 19.61 11.34 -7.97
C PRO A 41 19.70 12.66 -8.77
N PRO A 42 19.92 13.83 -8.12
CA PRO A 42 20.00 15.13 -8.80
C PRO A 42 21.07 15.22 -9.89
N ASP A 43 22.11 14.40 -9.80
CA ASP A 43 23.25 14.29 -10.69
C ASP A 43 23.06 13.28 -11.84
N THR A 44 21.85 12.73 -12.00
CA THR A 44 21.59 11.75 -13.07
C THR A 44 21.80 12.39 -14.46
N PRO A 45 22.64 11.78 -15.32
CA PRO A 45 22.85 12.25 -16.69
C PRO A 45 21.53 12.41 -17.46
N ASP A 46 21.48 13.38 -18.36
CA ASP A 46 20.32 13.72 -19.20
C ASP A 46 19.07 14.27 -18.47
N GLY A 47 19.17 14.56 -17.17
CA GLY A 47 18.11 15.21 -16.40
C GLY A 47 16.96 14.30 -15.96
N ILE A 48 16.11 14.88 -15.11
CA ILE A 48 15.01 14.19 -14.43
C ILE A 48 13.71 14.45 -15.19
N TRP A 49 12.99 13.39 -15.56
CA TRP A 49 11.67 13.55 -16.17
C TRP A 49 10.72 14.24 -15.18
N SER A 50 10.00 15.26 -15.66
CA SER A 50 8.98 15.96 -14.88
C SER A 50 7.89 16.53 -15.77
N VAL A 51 6.70 16.68 -15.20
CA VAL A 51 5.54 17.28 -15.85
C VAL A 51 4.82 18.16 -14.83
N ASP A 52 4.52 19.40 -15.23
CA ASP A 52 3.83 20.39 -14.44
C ASP A 52 2.45 20.70 -15.02
N HIS A 53 1.42 20.62 -14.17
CA HIS A 53 0.08 21.10 -14.48
C HIS A 53 -0.27 22.22 -13.52
N ASP A 54 -0.12 23.46 -13.97
CA ASP A 54 -0.45 24.66 -13.19
C ASP A 54 -1.96 24.83 -12.95
N ASP A 55 -2.79 24.28 -13.84
CA ASP A 55 -4.25 24.21 -13.66
C ASP A 55 -4.83 22.94 -14.28
N LEU A 56 -5.42 22.10 -13.43
CA LEU A 56 -6.18 20.90 -13.75
C LEU A 56 -7.58 21.26 -14.23
N GLY A 57 -8.05 22.49 -14.07
CA GLY A 57 -9.39 22.90 -14.47
C GLY A 57 -10.50 22.40 -13.54
N VAL A 58 -10.17 21.61 -12.51
CA VAL A 58 -11.11 20.97 -11.57
C VAL A 58 -10.60 21.10 -10.15
N ASN A 59 -11.51 21.18 -9.18
CA ASN A 59 -11.17 21.30 -7.76
C ASN A 59 -10.94 19.90 -7.15
N THR A 60 -9.76 19.35 -7.41
CA THR A 60 -9.35 18.00 -7.00
C THR A 60 -9.20 17.90 -5.48
N ARG A 61 -9.73 16.85 -4.88
CA ARG A 61 -9.54 16.48 -3.46
C ARG A 61 -8.44 15.45 -3.29
N ASP A 62 -8.40 14.49 -4.21
CA ASP A 62 -7.40 13.42 -4.19
C ASP A 62 -7.06 12.95 -5.61
N VAL A 63 -5.95 12.24 -5.74
CA VAL A 63 -5.37 11.83 -7.03
C VAL A 63 -4.79 10.43 -6.95
N SER A 64 -4.95 9.67 -8.02
CA SER A 64 -4.13 8.48 -8.26
C SER A 64 -3.74 8.41 -9.74
N PHE A 65 -2.67 7.69 -10.08
CA PHE A 65 -2.20 7.63 -11.46
C PHE A 65 -1.58 6.28 -11.82
N TRP A 66 -1.57 5.98 -13.12
CA TRP A 66 -0.94 4.80 -13.70
C TRP A 66 -0.09 5.23 -14.90
N LEU A 67 1.23 5.18 -14.73
CA LEU A 67 2.18 5.76 -15.68
C LEU A 67 2.24 5.03 -17.02
N ASP A 68 2.18 3.70 -17.03
CA ASP A 68 2.22 2.95 -18.30
C ASP A 68 0.98 3.23 -19.18
N GLY A 69 -0.15 3.51 -18.53
CA GLY A 69 -1.35 3.96 -19.21
C GLY A 69 -1.36 5.45 -19.56
N ASP A 70 -0.36 6.24 -19.15
CA ASP A 70 -0.40 7.71 -19.13
C ASP A 70 -1.70 8.24 -18.48
N ALA A 71 -2.21 7.53 -17.47
CA ALA A 71 -3.54 7.76 -16.92
C ALA A 71 -3.48 8.47 -15.56
N LEU A 72 -4.21 9.58 -15.45
CA LEU A 72 -4.37 10.40 -14.26
C LEU A 72 -5.83 10.37 -13.81
N CYS A 73 -6.08 9.89 -12.59
CA CYS A 73 -7.39 9.85 -11.95
C CYS A 73 -7.50 11.01 -10.95
N LEU A 74 -8.44 11.94 -11.15
CA LEU A 74 -8.67 13.07 -10.25
C LEU A 74 -10.05 12.94 -9.60
N VAL A 75 -10.09 13.06 -8.27
CA VAL A 75 -11.34 13.01 -7.50
C VAL A 75 -11.81 14.42 -7.19
N GLU A 76 -13.01 14.79 -7.62
CA GLU A 76 -13.64 16.07 -7.34
C GLU A 76 -14.87 15.86 -6.45
N SER A 77 -15.00 16.67 -5.39
CA SER A 77 -16.20 16.72 -4.57
C SER A 77 -17.12 17.83 -5.07
N THR A 78 -18.33 17.50 -5.51
CA THR A 78 -19.32 18.48 -5.98
C THR A 78 -20.60 18.43 -5.14
N SER A 79 -21.49 19.41 -5.33
CA SER A 79 -22.79 19.46 -4.64
C SER A 79 -22.68 19.33 -3.12
N GLN A 80 -21.73 20.06 -2.53
CA GLN A 80 -21.45 20.04 -1.08
C GLN A 80 -21.11 18.63 -0.55
N GLY A 81 -20.43 17.81 -1.36
CA GLY A 81 -20.01 16.46 -0.97
C GLY A 81 -21.03 15.35 -1.23
N SER A 82 -22.18 15.67 -1.83
CA SER A 82 -23.16 14.63 -2.19
C SER A 82 -22.80 13.87 -3.47
N ILE A 83 -21.86 14.38 -4.27
CA ILE A 83 -21.41 13.74 -5.52
C ILE A 83 -19.89 13.72 -5.56
N TRP A 84 -19.33 12.53 -5.78
CA TRP A 84 -17.92 12.34 -6.12
C TRP A 84 -17.80 12.17 -7.63
N ARG A 85 -17.10 13.10 -8.28
CA ARG A 85 -16.83 13.06 -9.72
C ARG A 85 -15.40 12.62 -9.95
N ILE A 86 -15.21 11.57 -10.75
CA ILE A 86 -13.90 10.99 -11.06
C ILE A 86 -13.53 11.38 -12.49
N HIS A 87 -12.47 12.15 -12.67
CA HIS A 87 -11.98 12.57 -13.99
C HIS A 87 -10.80 11.70 -14.42
N PHE A 88 -10.76 11.34 -15.70
CA PHE A 88 -9.66 10.56 -16.30
C PHE A 88 -8.93 11.40 -17.34
N ARG A 89 -7.62 11.62 -17.12
CA ARG A 89 -6.79 12.49 -17.94
C ARG A 89 -5.47 11.86 -18.32
N HIS A 90 -4.80 12.43 -19.31
CA HIS A 90 -3.42 12.14 -19.62
C HIS A 90 -2.49 12.79 -18.58
N ILE A 91 -1.52 12.04 -18.02
CA ILE A 91 -0.48 12.63 -17.18
C ILE A 91 0.36 13.60 -18.02
N SER A 92 0.70 13.22 -19.25
CA SER A 92 1.57 13.98 -20.14
C SER A 92 0.98 15.30 -20.65
N THR A 93 -0.35 15.36 -20.87
CA THR A 93 -1.00 16.52 -21.52
C THR A 93 -2.08 17.20 -20.68
N GLY A 94 -2.57 16.57 -19.60
CA GLY A 94 -3.66 17.09 -18.77
C GLY A 94 -5.04 17.07 -19.46
N GLN A 95 -5.12 16.64 -20.71
CA GLN A 95 -6.37 16.49 -21.47
C GLN A 95 -7.13 15.23 -21.06
N THR A 96 -8.43 15.14 -21.40
CA THR A 96 -9.22 13.92 -21.19
C THR A 96 -8.54 12.70 -21.81
N HIS A 97 -8.48 11.61 -21.05
CA HIS A 97 -7.82 10.39 -21.48
C HIS A 97 -8.60 9.71 -22.61
N GLN A 98 -7.97 9.45 -23.75
CA GLN A 98 -8.67 8.92 -24.95
C GLN A 98 -9.26 7.52 -24.77
N ARG A 99 -8.63 6.69 -23.93
CA ARG A 99 -9.15 5.35 -23.58
C ARG A 99 -10.27 5.36 -22.53
N ALA A 100 -10.54 6.50 -21.88
CA ALA A 100 -11.55 6.54 -20.84
C ALA A 100 -12.94 6.41 -21.45
N PHE A 101 -13.82 5.65 -20.79
CA PHE A 101 -15.20 5.47 -21.23
C PHE A 101 -15.94 6.81 -21.37
N ALA A 102 -15.66 7.73 -20.45
CA ALA A 102 -16.19 9.08 -20.43
C ALA A 102 -15.14 10.05 -19.84
N PRO A 103 -15.25 11.37 -20.10
CA PRO A 103 -14.35 12.36 -19.51
C PRO A 103 -14.34 12.36 -17.98
N PHE A 104 -15.50 12.03 -17.39
CA PHE A 104 -15.67 11.82 -15.97
C PHE A 104 -16.82 10.84 -15.70
N ILE A 105 -16.85 10.28 -14.48
CA ILE A 105 -17.93 9.43 -13.98
C ILE A 105 -18.39 10.00 -12.63
N ASP A 106 -19.71 10.18 -12.48
CA ASP A 106 -20.32 10.72 -11.27
C ASP A 106 -20.86 9.59 -10.38
N PHE A 107 -20.47 9.62 -9.11
CA PHE A 107 -21.02 8.77 -8.06
C PHE A 107 -21.83 9.66 -7.11
N SER A 108 -23.13 9.38 -7.01
CA SER A 108 -24.03 10.10 -6.11
C SER A 108 -24.13 9.37 -4.76
N ARG A 109 -24.19 10.11 -3.66
CA ARG A 109 -24.31 9.56 -2.31
C ARG A 109 -25.51 8.63 -2.15
N GLY A 110 -26.66 8.96 -2.72
CA GLY A 110 -27.87 8.16 -2.57
C GLY A 110 -28.16 7.81 -1.10
N SER A 111 -28.29 6.52 -0.79
CA SER A 111 -28.47 5.98 0.56
C SER A 111 -27.17 5.46 1.20
N HIS A 112 -26.01 5.80 0.65
CA HIS A 112 -24.71 5.35 1.15
C HIS A 112 -24.38 6.05 2.47
N LEU A 113 -24.08 5.24 3.48
CA LEU A 113 -23.79 5.71 4.83
C LEU A 113 -22.41 6.35 4.91
N ILE A 114 -21.40 5.66 4.38
CA ILE A 114 -19.99 6.05 4.39
C ILE A 114 -19.68 6.80 3.09
N TRP A 115 -19.38 8.10 3.16
CA TRP A 115 -19.26 8.97 1.96
C TRP A 115 -18.39 10.23 2.11
N GLY A 116 -17.80 10.48 3.27
CA GLY A 116 -17.18 11.76 3.63
C GLY A 116 -15.89 12.07 2.88
N TYR A 117 -15.05 11.07 2.63
CA TYR A 117 -13.82 11.16 1.86
C TYR A 117 -13.79 10.08 0.77
N CYS A 118 -12.98 10.26 -0.26
CA CYS A 118 -12.82 9.32 -1.37
C CYS A 118 -11.35 9.25 -1.79
N GLU A 119 -10.70 8.13 -1.48
CA GLU A 119 -9.32 7.80 -1.87
C GLU A 119 -9.33 6.91 -3.12
N PRO A 120 -8.75 7.34 -4.25
CA PRO A 120 -8.61 6.50 -5.43
C PRO A 120 -7.36 5.61 -5.34
N LEU A 121 -7.45 4.41 -5.90
CA LEU A 121 -6.32 3.52 -6.15
C LEU A 121 -6.40 3.00 -7.59
N CYS A 122 -5.49 3.48 -8.43
CA CYS A 122 -5.31 2.97 -9.78
C CYS A 122 -4.54 1.63 -9.77
N TYR A 123 -5.06 0.67 -10.52
CA TYR A 123 -4.40 -0.60 -10.80
C TYR A 123 -4.69 -1.00 -12.25
N GLU A 124 -3.78 -0.66 -13.17
CA GLU A 124 -3.98 -0.82 -14.62
C GLU A 124 -5.28 -0.13 -15.11
N GLU A 125 -6.14 -0.84 -15.86
CA GLU A 125 -7.46 -0.36 -16.29
C GLU A 125 -8.52 -0.33 -15.16
N ARG A 126 -8.14 -0.59 -13.90
CA ARG A 126 -9.05 -0.64 -12.76
C ARG A 126 -8.83 0.55 -11.85
N VAL A 127 -9.91 1.11 -11.33
CA VAL A 127 -9.86 2.07 -10.23
C VAL A 127 -10.71 1.56 -9.08
N LEU A 128 -10.07 1.43 -7.92
CA LEU A 128 -10.76 1.27 -6.64
C LEU A 128 -10.99 2.68 -6.07
N LEU A 129 -12.24 2.97 -5.73
CA LEU A 129 -12.64 4.17 -5.00
C LEU A 129 -13.00 3.75 -3.59
N GLN A 130 -12.23 4.22 -2.61
CA GLN A 130 -12.44 3.90 -1.21
C GLN A 130 -12.99 5.11 -0.46
N PHE A 131 -14.17 4.91 0.14
CA PHE A 131 -14.86 5.91 0.93
C PHE A 131 -14.65 5.65 2.42
N TYR A 132 -14.54 6.71 3.20
CA TYR A 132 -14.44 6.63 4.66
C TYR A 132 -14.96 7.90 5.33
N ASP A 133 -15.35 7.78 6.59
CA ASP A 133 -15.74 8.90 7.45
C ASP A 133 -14.80 8.99 8.66
N HIS A 134 -14.40 10.20 9.04
CA HIS A 134 -13.59 10.44 10.25
C HIS A 134 -14.43 10.57 11.52
N LEU A 135 -15.77 10.59 11.41
CA LEU A 135 -16.66 11.16 12.43
C LEU A 135 -17.18 10.17 13.48
N ASP A 136 -16.88 8.87 13.39
CA ASP A 136 -17.36 7.94 14.42
C ASP A 136 -16.44 7.91 15.65
N HIS A 137 -17.01 8.28 16.79
CA HIS A 137 -16.40 8.23 18.11
C HIS A 137 -16.02 6.81 18.57
N ASP A 138 -16.45 5.78 17.83
CA ASP A 138 -16.30 4.36 18.17
C ASP A 138 -15.01 3.70 17.59
N ARG A 139 -14.01 4.51 17.23
CA ARG A 139 -12.60 4.13 17.01
C ARG A 139 -12.29 3.16 15.85
N THR A 140 -13.29 2.50 15.26
CA THR A 140 -13.12 1.60 14.11
C THR A 140 -13.48 2.35 12.82
N ARG A 141 -12.47 2.62 11.98
CA ARG A 141 -12.69 3.22 10.65
C ARG A 141 -13.50 2.25 9.81
N GLN A 142 -14.78 2.54 9.60
CA GLN A 142 -15.56 1.87 8.58
C GLN A 142 -15.23 2.47 7.22
N THR A 143 -15.11 1.62 6.21
CA THR A 143 -14.88 2.05 4.84
C THR A 143 -15.93 1.46 3.92
N ALA A 144 -16.04 2.01 2.73
CA ALA A 144 -16.79 1.40 1.65
C ALA A 144 -15.97 1.49 0.38
N ALA A 145 -16.21 0.58 -0.56
CA ALA A 145 -15.44 0.51 -1.79
C ALA A 145 -16.33 0.34 -3.01
N ILE A 146 -15.94 0.97 -4.11
CA ILE A 146 -16.44 0.72 -5.47
C ILE A 146 -15.22 0.38 -6.34
N VAL A 147 -15.32 -0.65 -7.18
CA VAL A 147 -14.30 -0.92 -8.21
C VAL A 147 -14.94 -0.78 -9.58
N LEU A 148 -14.27 -0.06 -10.46
CA LEU A 148 -14.69 0.15 -11.83
C LEU A 148 -13.56 -0.09 -12.83
N ASP A 149 -13.92 -0.49 -14.04
CA ASP A 149 -13.05 -0.43 -15.22
C ASP A 149 -13.24 0.95 -15.86
N TRP A 150 -12.21 1.80 -15.78
CA TRP A 150 -12.34 3.18 -16.26
C TRP A 150 -12.35 3.31 -17.79
N THR A 151 -11.95 2.24 -18.49
CA THR A 151 -11.95 2.18 -19.95
C THR A 151 -13.30 1.75 -20.50
N THR A 152 -14.04 0.90 -19.79
CA THR A 152 -15.38 0.42 -20.20
C THR A 152 -16.52 1.11 -19.46
N GLY A 153 -16.25 1.76 -18.33
CA GLY A 153 -17.26 2.33 -17.44
C GLY A 153 -18.00 1.30 -16.60
N GLU A 154 -17.60 0.02 -16.67
CA GLU A 154 -18.24 -1.08 -15.95
C GLU A 154 -17.91 -1.03 -14.46
N VAL A 155 -18.93 -1.06 -13.60
CA VAL A 155 -18.77 -1.22 -12.16
C VAL A 155 -18.59 -2.70 -11.85
N MET A 156 -17.35 -3.10 -11.58
CA MET A 156 -16.96 -4.48 -11.32
C MET A 156 -17.18 -4.90 -9.85
N MET A 157 -17.25 -3.94 -8.95
CA MET A 157 -17.69 -4.15 -7.57
C MET A 157 -18.55 -2.97 -7.17
N PRO A 158 -19.86 -3.17 -6.91
CA PRO A 158 -20.74 -2.09 -6.46
C PRO A 158 -20.34 -1.64 -5.05
N TYR A 159 -20.94 -0.55 -4.59
CA TYR A 159 -20.72 -0.01 -3.24
C TYR A 159 -20.83 -1.13 -2.19
N THR A 160 -19.70 -1.48 -1.60
CA THR A 160 -19.57 -2.57 -0.64
C THR A 160 -18.96 -2.02 0.64
N ILE A 161 -19.66 -2.17 1.77
CA ILE A 161 -19.13 -1.79 3.09
C ILE A 161 -18.07 -2.81 3.48
N THR A 162 -16.94 -2.31 3.97
CA THR A 162 -15.75 -3.09 4.30
C THR A 162 -14.95 -2.38 5.41
N LEU A 163 -14.00 -3.07 6.03
CA LEU A 163 -13.00 -2.44 6.89
C LEU A 163 -11.89 -1.84 6.03
N ASP A 164 -11.43 -2.58 5.02
CA ASP A 164 -10.52 -2.09 3.98
C ASP A 164 -10.61 -2.95 2.70
N THR A 165 -10.07 -2.49 1.57
CA THR A 165 -10.01 -3.22 0.29
C THR A 165 -8.76 -2.88 -0.50
N THR A 166 -8.16 -3.88 -1.15
CA THR A 166 -7.09 -3.66 -2.12
C THR A 166 -7.06 -4.73 -3.21
N PHE A 167 -6.38 -4.44 -4.31
CA PHE A 167 -6.03 -5.43 -5.32
C PHE A 167 -4.94 -6.39 -4.79
N LEU A 168 -5.12 -7.68 -5.05
CA LEU A 168 -4.06 -8.70 -5.00
C LEU A 168 -3.44 -8.91 -6.38
N THR A 169 -4.28 -8.83 -7.41
CA THR A 169 -3.92 -8.81 -8.83
C THR A 169 -4.95 -7.95 -9.56
N LYS A 170 -4.77 -7.70 -10.86
CA LYS A 170 -5.77 -6.98 -11.67
C LYS A 170 -7.17 -7.60 -11.69
N ASP A 171 -7.28 -8.89 -11.39
CA ASP A 171 -8.54 -9.66 -11.45
C ASP A 171 -9.04 -10.10 -10.06
N LEU A 172 -8.27 -9.84 -8.99
CA LEU A 172 -8.53 -10.32 -7.65
C LEU A 172 -8.43 -9.20 -6.62
N LEU A 173 -9.48 -9.07 -5.82
CA LEU A 173 -9.51 -8.20 -4.65
C LEU A 173 -9.37 -9.01 -3.37
N ILE A 174 -8.85 -8.37 -2.34
CA ILE A 174 -9.00 -8.78 -0.94
C ILE A 174 -9.76 -7.69 -0.20
N LEU A 175 -10.80 -8.10 0.52
CA LEU A 175 -11.64 -7.24 1.36
C LEU A 175 -11.51 -7.71 2.80
N ALA A 176 -11.31 -6.80 3.73
CA ALA A 176 -11.46 -7.10 5.16
C ALA A 176 -12.89 -6.80 5.57
N ILE A 177 -13.71 -7.79 5.87
CA ILE A 177 -15.13 -7.59 6.20
C ILE A 177 -15.42 -7.89 7.68
N PRO A 178 -16.28 -7.08 8.34
CA PRO A 178 -16.73 -7.38 9.69
C PRO A 178 -17.82 -8.45 9.65
N VAL A 179 -17.71 -9.48 10.49
CA VAL A 179 -18.78 -10.48 10.66
C VAL A 179 -19.23 -10.49 12.11
N ALA A 180 -20.54 -10.32 12.30
CA ALA A 180 -21.18 -10.42 13.61
C ALA A 180 -21.28 -11.89 14.03
N THR A 181 -20.17 -12.45 14.52
CA THR A 181 -20.13 -13.73 15.25
C THR A 181 -20.15 -13.44 16.75
N GLU A 182 -20.19 -14.48 17.60
CA GLU A 182 -20.02 -14.31 19.06
C GLU A 182 -18.72 -13.58 19.43
N GLN A 183 -17.70 -13.64 18.56
CA GLN A 183 -16.38 -13.04 18.75
C GLN A 183 -16.13 -11.82 17.86
N SER A 184 -17.14 -11.36 17.11
CA SER A 184 -16.98 -10.23 16.16
C SER A 184 -15.78 -10.41 15.22
N THR A 185 -15.72 -11.54 14.54
CA THR A 185 -14.56 -11.96 13.72
C THR A 185 -14.33 -11.07 12.50
N THR A 186 -13.07 -10.75 12.21
CA THR A 186 -12.66 -10.17 10.93
C THR A 186 -12.41 -11.26 9.88
N LEU A 187 -13.04 -11.19 8.72
CA LEU A 187 -12.75 -12.08 7.59
C LEU A 187 -12.03 -11.35 6.45
N LEU A 188 -11.07 -12.03 5.83
CA LEU A 188 -10.49 -11.66 4.55
C LEU A 188 -11.25 -12.37 3.43
N GLU A 189 -12.09 -11.65 2.70
CA GLU A 189 -12.82 -12.17 1.55
C GLU A 189 -12.03 -11.94 0.26
N ILE A 190 -11.81 -13.01 -0.51
CA ILE A 190 -11.16 -12.93 -1.83
C ILE A 190 -12.24 -12.93 -2.89
N ARG A 191 -12.30 -11.87 -3.68
CA ARG A 191 -13.31 -11.69 -4.74
C ARG A 191 -12.64 -11.66 -6.10
N SER A 192 -13.22 -12.39 -7.06
CA SER A 192 -12.82 -12.25 -8.47
C SER A 192 -13.69 -11.20 -9.14
N LEU A 193 -13.03 -10.23 -9.78
CA LEU A 193 -13.70 -9.19 -10.56
C LEU A 193 -14.35 -9.73 -11.83
N LYS A 194 -14.00 -10.93 -12.29
CA LYS A 194 -14.56 -11.53 -13.50
C LYS A 194 -15.89 -12.24 -13.26
N SER A 195 -16.08 -12.82 -12.08
CA SER A 195 -17.26 -13.61 -11.74
C SER A 195 -18.18 -12.92 -10.73
N ASP A 196 -17.80 -11.75 -10.22
CA ASP A 196 -18.47 -11.00 -9.14
C ASP A 196 -18.76 -11.84 -7.88
N ASN A 197 -18.04 -12.95 -7.70
CA ASN A 197 -18.27 -13.91 -6.63
C ASN A 197 -17.07 -13.96 -5.69
N ALA A 198 -17.38 -14.07 -4.40
CA ALA A 198 -16.41 -14.42 -3.37
C ALA A 198 -15.92 -15.85 -3.63
N SER A 199 -14.62 -16.00 -3.83
CA SER A 199 -14.00 -17.31 -4.07
C SER A 199 -13.84 -18.11 -2.78
N TYR A 200 -13.44 -17.44 -1.70
CA TYR A 200 -13.27 -18.01 -0.36
C TYR A 200 -13.07 -16.88 0.66
N ARG A 201 -13.21 -17.24 1.94
CA ARG A 201 -12.97 -16.37 3.10
C ARG A 201 -11.90 -16.95 4.00
N CYS A 202 -11.13 -16.08 4.64
CA CYS A 202 -10.04 -16.44 5.52
C CYS A 202 -10.19 -15.68 6.83
N GLU A 203 -10.37 -16.38 7.94
CA GLU A 203 -10.48 -15.76 9.25
C GLU A 203 -9.16 -15.13 9.68
N LEU A 204 -9.21 -13.86 10.05
CA LEU A 204 -8.14 -13.22 10.81
C LEU A 204 -8.39 -13.44 12.30
N PRO A 205 -7.36 -13.78 13.09
CA PRO A 205 -7.46 -14.05 14.52
C PRO A 205 -7.56 -12.75 15.35
N ILE A 206 -8.42 -11.82 14.91
CA ILE A 206 -8.71 -10.54 15.54
C ILE A 206 -10.19 -10.20 15.43
N SER A 207 -10.71 -9.53 16.46
CA SER A 207 -12.04 -8.94 16.42
C SER A 207 -12.02 -7.61 15.66
N TRP A 208 -13.01 -7.38 14.81
CA TRP A 208 -13.17 -6.09 14.14
C TRP A 208 -13.61 -4.97 15.09
N THR A 209 -14.18 -5.31 16.26
CA THR A 209 -14.51 -4.32 17.29
C THR A 209 -13.27 -3.81 18.00
N ASP A 210 -12.24 -4.65 18.09
CA ASP A 210 -11.06 -4.39 18.89
C ASP A 210 -9.93 -3.78 18.05
N CYS A 211 -9.95 -4.00 16.73
CA CYS A 211 -8.92 -3.57 15.78
C CYS A 211 -9.52 -2.91 14.53
N GLY A 212 -9.03 -1.73 14.17
CA GLY A 212 -9.13 -1.23 12.80
C GLY A 212 -8.17 -1.99 11.87
N VAL A 213 -8.61 -2.29 10.65
CA VAL A 213 -7.78 -2.97 9.64
C VAL A 213 -7.40 -1.98 8.56
N ARG A 214 -6.12 -1.97 8.16
CA ARG A 214 -5.63 -1.21 7.02
C ARG A 214 -4.67 -2.03 6.15
N PHE A 215 -4.90 -2.07 4.86
CA PHE A 215 -3.99 -2.63 3.87
C PHE A 215 -2.97 -1.57 3.44
N LEU A 216 -1.69 -1.94 3.44
CA LEU A 216 -0.64 -1.17 2.80
C LEU A 216 -0.31 -1.86 1.49
N ASN A 217 -0.58 -1.17 0.39
CA ASN A 217 -0.47 -1.68 -0.96
C ASN A 217 0.45 -0.78 -1.79
N HIS A 218 0.96 -1.33 -2.89
CA HIS A 218 1.52 -0.53 -3.98
C HIS A 218 0.49 -0.39 -5.10
N PRO A 219 0.56 0.69 -5.89
CA PRO A 219 -0.15 0.76 -7.17
C PRO A 219 0.34 -0.36 -8.12
N SER A 220 -0.38 -0.58 -9.23
CA SER A 220 0.03 -1.57 -10.23
C SER A 220 1.45 -1.30 -10.73
N SER A 221 2.28 -2.34 -10.76
CA SER A 221 3.65 -2.27 -11.30
C SER A 221 3.64 -2.08 -12.82
N ASN A 222 4.44 -1.14 -13.32
CA ASN A 222 4.68 -0.95 -14.75
C ASN A 222 5.48 -2.12 -15.35
N GLN A 223 4.78 -3.08 -15.95
CA GLN A 223 5.38 -4.03 -16.89
C GLN A 223 5.41 -3.52 -18.33
N GLY A 224 4.72 -2.42 -18.64
CA GLY A 224 4.56 -1.97 -20.01
C GLY A 224 5.69 -1.09 -20.53
N ALA A 225 5.75 -1.01 -21.87
CA ALA A 225 6.80 -0.31 -22.59
C ALA A 225 6.70 1.22 -22.50
N ASN A 226 5.52 1.75 -22.13
CA ASN A 226 5.18 3.16 -22.32
C ASN A 226 5.55 4.06 -21.14
N CYS A 227 6.03 3.48 -20.03
CA CYS A 227 6.41 4.30 -18.89
C CYS A 227 7.56 5.27 -19.26
N PRO A 228 7.43 6.58 -18.99
CA PRO A 228 8.42 7.58 -19.39
C PRO A 228 9.71 7.53 -18.53
N THR A 229 9.69 6.80 -17.41
CA THR A 229 10.82 6.69 -16.49
C THR A 229 11.89 5.76 -17.06
N ARG A 230 13.15 6.16 -16.89
CA ARG A 230 14.29 5.42 -17.45
C ARG A 230 14.75 4.32 -16.52
N TYR A 231 14.77 4.61 -15.22
CA TYR A 231 15.38 3.72 -14.23
C TYR A 231 14.37 2.96 -13.39
N ALA A 232 13.12 3.43 -13.26
CA ALA A 232 12.12 2.68 -12.48
C ALA A 232 11.83 1.31 -13.10
N LYS A 233 11.88 1.20 -14.44
CA LYS A 233 11.80 -0.06 -15.19
C LYS A 233 12.91 -1.08 -14.87
N LEU A 234 14.00 -0.67 -14.21
CA LEU A 234 15.06 -1.59 -13.81
C LEU A 234 14.70 -2.42 -12.57
N PHE A 235 13.70 -1.99 -11.81
CA PHE A 235 13.30 -2.59 -10.53
C PHE A 235 11.86 -3.10 -10.59
N ILE A 236 11.57 -3.92 -11.59
CA ILE A 236 10.27 -4.59 -11.71
C ILE A 236 10.21 -5.70 -10.65
N PRO A 237 9.26 -5.65 -9.71
CA PRO A 237 9.08 -6.72 -8.74
C PRO A 237 8.61 -7.97 -9.47
N ASP A 238 9.06 -9.13 -9.00
CA ASP A 238 8.53 -10.41 -9.47
C ASP A 238 7.15 -10.61 -8.81
N PRO A 239 6.03 -10.61 -9.57
CA PRO A 239 4.70 -10.72 -8.98
C PRO A 239 4.49 -12.00 -8.16
N SER A 240 5.32 -13.03 -8.39
CA SER A 240 5.28 -14.25 -7.59
C SER A 240 5.84 -14.09 -6.17
N LEU A 241 6.51 -12.96 -5.90
CA LEU A 241 7.12 -12.62 -4.61
C LEU A 241 6.40 -11.46 -3.91
N ASP A 242 5.34 -10.92 -4.49
CA ASP A 242 4.61 -9.79 -3.93
C ASP A 242 4.04 -10.12 -2.55
N ILE A 243 4.10 -9.11 -1.68
CA ILE A 243 3.54 -9.15 -0.34
C ILE A 243 2.41 -8.12 -0.20
N LEU A 244 1.55 -8.38 0.77
CA LEU A 244 0.56 -7.45 1.29
C LEU A 244 0.89 -7.20 2.76
N SER A 245 0.89 -5.94 3.20
CA SER A 245 0.97 -5.64 4.63
C SER A 245 -0.40 -5.25 5.15
N ILE A 246 -0.76 -5.78 6.31
CA ILE A 246 -2.01 -5.53 7.02
C ILE A 246 -1.64 -4.91 8.37
N VAL A 247 -2.01 -3.65 8.55
CA VAL A 247 -1.87 -2.93 9.81
C VAL A 247 -3.16 -3.09 10.60
N LEU A 248 -3.01 -3.54 11.84
CA LEU A 248 -4.08 -3.77 12.79
C LEU A 248 -3.92 -2.73 13.90
N LYS A 249 -4.81 -1.73 13.90
CA LYS A 249 -4.77 -0.62 14.85
C LYS A 249 -5.70 -0.94 16.00
N ASP A 250 -5.13 -1.17 17.18
CA ASP A 250 -5.90 -1.42 18.38
C ASP A 250 -6.81 -0.23 18.68
N SER A 251 -8.08 -0.50 18.95
CA SER A 251 -9.08 0.50 19.30
C SER A 251 -8.78 1.11 20.67
N GLU A 252 -8.26 0.35 21.63
CA GLU A 252 -8.03 0.80 23.00
C GLU A 252 -6.67 1.45 23.19
N SER A 253 -5.68 1.02 22.41
CA SER A 253 -4.29 1.43 22.56
C SER A 253 -3.76 2.21 21.36
N ARG A 254 -2.60 2.86 21.53
CA ARG A 254 -1.87 3.47 20.40
C ARG A 254 -1.01 2.46 19.65
N TYR A 255 -1.07 1.19 20.03
CA TYR A 255 -0.25 0.15 19.42
C TYR A 255 -0.90 -0.33 18.13
N SER A 256 -0.09 -0.43 17.10
CA SER A 256 -0.46 -1.07 15.84
C SER A 256 0.35 -2.36 15.72
N ARG A 257 -0.29 -3.45 15.32
CA ARG A 257 0.41 -4.66 14.89
C ARG A 257 0.45 -4.71 13.37
N THR A 258 1.50 -5.31 12.84
CA THR A 258 1.65 -5.45 11.38
C THR A 258 1.80 -6.91 11.02
N VAL A 259 0.93 -7.38 10.14
CA VAL A 259 0.99 -8.72 9.54
C VAL A 259 1.39 -8.59 8.09
N VAL A 260 2.40 -9.35 7.67
CA VAL A 260 2.84 -9.40 6.28
C VAL A 260 2.40 -10.72 5.69
N LEU A 261 1.78 -10.68 4.52
CA LEU A 261 1.22 -11.81 3.81
C LEU A 261 1.89 -11.94 2.45
N SER A 262 2.42 -13.12 2.12
CA SER A 262 2.86 -13.40 0.74
C SER A 262 1.66 -13.71 -0.13
N ILE A 263 1.36 -12.84 -1.10
CA ILE A 263 0.17 -12.94 -1.96
C ILE A 263 0.16 -14.28 -2.69
N ASN A 264 1.29 -14.65 -3.30
CA ASN A 264 1.38 -15.89 -4.07
C ASN A 264 1.20 -17.15 -3.21
N LEU A 265 1.86 -17.22 -2.05
CA LEU A 265 1.75 -18.36 -1.14
C LEU A 265 0.34 -18.48 -0.58
N PHE A 266 -0.26 -17.35 -0.20
CA PHE A 266 -1.64 -17.25 0.27
C PHE A 266 -2.63 -17.78 -0.77
N LEU A 267 -2.60 -17.26 -2.00
CA LEU A 267 -3.50 -17.69 -3.07
C LEU A 267 -3.33 -19.18 -3.40
N ARG A 268 -2.08 -19.69 -3.42
CA ARG A 268 -1.81 -21.13 -3.63
C ARG A 268 -2.35 -22.00 -2.49
N LYS A 269 -2.18 -21.58 -1.24
CA LYS A 269 -2.67 -22.30 -0.06
C LYS A 269 -4.20 -22.37 -0.10
N CYS A 270 -4.89 -21.26 -0.34
CA CYS A 270 -6.35 -21.21 -0.35
C CYS A 270 -6.96 -21.98 -1.52
N ARG A 271 -6.34 -21.96 -2.72
CA ARG A 271 -6.77 -22.82 -3.83
C ARG A 271 -6.73 -24.30 -3.46
N ARG A 272 -5.67 -24.76 -2.77
CA ARG A 272 -5.56 -26.15 -2.30
C ARG A 272 -6.64 -26.48 -1.25
N LEU A 273 -6.93 -25.55 -0.33
CA LEU A 273 -7.99 -25.73 0.65
C LEU A 273 -9.37 -25.80 -0.02
N THR A 274 -9.61 -24.96 -1.04
CA THR A 274 -10.88 -24.93 -1.79
C THR A 274 -11.11 -26.24 -2.53
N THR A 275 -10.09 -26.80 -3.20
CA THR A 275 -10.20 -28.11 -3.88
C THR A 275 -10.51 -29.27 -2.92
N LEU A 276 -10.19 -29.13 -1.62
CA LEU A 276 -10.55 -30.14 -0.62
C LEU A 276 -12.00 -29.98 -0.11
N TYR A 277 -12.60 -28.81 -0.31
CA TYR A 277 -13.93 -28.44 0.17
C TYR A 277 -15.05 -28.64 -0.87
N GLU A 278 -14.71 -28.78 -2.16
CA GLU A 278 -15.65 -29.03 -3.28
C GLU A 278 -16.45 -30.34 -3.18
N HIS A 279 -16.43 -31.02 -2.02
CA HIS A 279 -17.19 -32.24 -1.73
C HIS A 279 -18.34 -32.02 -0.74
N THR A 280 -18.59 -30.79 -0.26
CA THR A 280 -19.50 -30.52 0.86
C THR A 280 -20.49 -29.37 0.64
N GLU A 281 -21.38 -29.47 -0.36
CA GLU A 281 -22.50 -28.54 -0.67
C GLU A 281 -22.17 -27.37 -1.63
N GLU A 282 -22.99 -27.18 -2.68
CA GLU A 282 -22.71 -26.35 -3.86
C GLU A 282 -22.90 -24.82 -3.68
N HIS A 283 -23.27 -24.32 -2.50
CA HIS A 283 -23.75 -22.92 -2.38
C HIS A 283 -23.13 -22.06 -1.26
N VAL A 284 -22.20 -22.59 -0.46
CA VAL A 284 -21.58 -21.81 0.63
C VAL A 284 -20.15 -21.42 0.26
N THR A 285 -19.84 -20.13 0.30
CA THR A 285 -18.46 -19.65 0.15
C THR A 285 -17.59 -20.26 1.26
N PRO A 286 -16.55 -21.06 0.93
CA PRO A 286 -15.76 -21.74 1.94
C PRO A 286 -15.03 -20.71 2.81
N THR A 287 -15.03 -20.95 4.12
CA THR A 287 -14.35 -20.11 5.12
C THR A 287 -13.28 -20.94 5.81
N PHE A 288 -12.05 -20.45 5.82
CA PHE A 288 -10.90 -21.12 6.40
C PHE A 288 -10.44 -20.42 7.68
N GLU A 289 -10.27 -21.19 8.74
CA GLU A 289 -9.73 -20.71 10.01
C GLU A 289 -8.24 -20.37 9.90
N TRP A 290 -7.74 -19.46 10.74
CA TRP A 290 -6.35 -19.02 10.73
C TRP A 290 -5.34 -20.18 10.67
N ASP A 291 -5.51 -21.21 11.50
CA ASP A 291 -4.57 -22.33 11.62
C ASP A 291 -4.46 -23.17 10.32
N GLN A 292 -5.45 -23.07 9.43
CA GLN A 292 -5.45 -23.77 8.15
C GLN A 292 -4.64 -23.05 7.07
N TRP A 293 -4.63 -21.71 7.08
CA TRP A 293 -4.07 -20.91 5.99
C TRP A 293 -2.93 -19.96 6.42
N GLY A 294 -3.02 -19.36 7.61
CA GLY A 294 -2.23 -18.23 8.06
C GLY A 294 -0.75 -18.51 8.34
N PRO A 295 -0.40 -19.49 9.20
CA PRO A 295 0.97 -19.64 9.70
C PRO A 295 2.05 -19.74 8.63
N ASP A 296 1.80 -20.45 7.54
CA ASP A 296 2.81 -20.70 6.49
C ASP A 296 2.97 -19.55 5.49
N VAL A 297 2.00 -18.63 5.43
CA VAL A 297 1.95 -17.57 4.39
C VAL A 297 2.09 -16.16 4.96
N THR A 298 2.10 -16.04 6.28
CA THR A 298 2.16 -14.76 6.99
C THR A 298 3.37 -14.64 7.91
N ARG A 299 3.71 -13.40 8.26
CA ARG A 299 4.61 -13.03 9.36
C ARG A 299 3.95 -11.94 10.20
N TRP A 300 3.76 -12.21 11.49
CA TRP A 300 3.52 -11.15 12.46
C TRP A 300 4.86 -10.49 12.78
N LEU A 301 4.95 -9.18 12.56
CA LEU A 301 6.14 -8.41 12.91
C LEU A 301 6.14 -8.12 14.42
N PRO A 302 7.31 -7.96 15.04
CA PRO A 302 7.40 -7.57 16.45
C PRO A 302 6.56 -6.32 16.76
N ASP A 303 5.96 -6.24 17.95
CA ASP A 303 5.09 -5.10 18.36
C ASP A 303 5.77 -3.72 18.23
N ASN A 304 7.10 -3.68 18.26
CA ASN A 304 7.87 -2.46 18.11
C ASN A 304 8.22 -2.12 16.65
N PHE A 305 7.67 -2.85 15.67
CA PHE A 305 7.78 -2.57 14.25
C PHE A 305 6.46 -1.93 13.81
N LEU A 306 6.52 -0.62 13.57
CA LEU A 306 5.36 0.17 13.18
C LEU A 306 5.31 0.28 11.66
N GLY A 307 4.29 -0.32 11.05
CA GLY A 307 4.01 -0.25 9.62
C GLY A 307 3.16 0.95 9.20
N GLU A 308 2.51 1.64 10.14
CA GLU A 308 1.51 2.70 9.85
C GLU A 308 2.11 4.04 9.37
N PHE A 309 3.43 4.15 9.22
CA PHE A 309 4.09 5.40 8.84
C PHE A 309 3.91 5.77 7.35
N GLY A 310 2.85 5.36 6.66
CA GLY A 310 2.57 5.72 5.27
C GLY A 310 1.62 4.73 4.61
N SER A 311 0.84 5.16 3.61
CA SER A 311 -0.06 4.28 2.86
C SER A 311 0.67 3.37 1.85
N ARG A 312 1.90 3.73 1.44
CA ARG A 312 2.67 3.10 0.36
C ARG A 312 4.05 2.62 0.83
N THR A 313 4.06 1.73 1.81
CA THR A 313 5.31 1.21 2.40
C THR A 313 5.77 -0.12 1.81
N VAL A 314 4.99 -0.73 0.91
CA VAL A 314 5.23 -2.06 0.33
C VAL A 314 5.57 -1.91 -1.14
N TYR A 315 6.58 -2.60 -1.65
CA TYR A 315 6.86 -2.72 -3.08
C TYR A 315 7.42 -4.10 -3.40
N GLY A 316 6.67 -4.87 -4.18
CA GLY A 316 7.02 -6.26 -4.48
C GLY A 316 7.15 -7.10 -3.21
N ALA A 317 8.34 -7.69 -3.01
CA ALA A 317 8.68 -8.49 -1.83
C ALA A 317 9.24 -7.68 -0.66
N ARG A 318 9.21 -6.35 -0.71
CA ARG A 318 9.87 -5.49 0.28
C ARG A 318 8.88 -4.56 0.94
N MET A 319 9.18 -4.17 2.16
CA MET A 319 8.47 -3.09 2.84
C MET A 319 9.39 -2.27 3.74
N VAL A 320 9.03 -1.02 3.97
CA VAL A 320 9.66 -0.18 4.99
C VAL A 320 8.81 -0.14 6.25
N ALA A 321 9.47 -0.09 7.41
CA ALA A 321 8.85 0.03 8.71
C ALA A 321 9.73 0.90 9.63
N VAL A 322 9.16 1.31 10.77
CA VAL A 322 9.90 1.99 11.83
C VAL A 322 10.08 1.06 13.01
N LEU A 323 11.32 0.92 13.48
CA LEU A 323 11.65 0.33 14.77
C LEU A 323 11.49 1.37 15.86
N PHE A 324 10.70 1.04 16.87
CA PHE A 324 10.58 1.80 18.10
C PHE A 324 11.41 1.15 19.20
N GLU A 325 12.38 1.87 19.78
CA GLU A 325 13.12 1.42 20.96
C GLU A 325 12.95 2.42 22.11
N GLY A 326 12.32 2.00 23.22
CA GLY A 326 12.19 2.86 24.38
C GLY A 326 11.49 2.20 25.56
N ARG A 327 12.04 2.41 26.77
CA ARG A 327 11.35 2.22 28.06
C ARG A 327 11.54 3.50 28.87
N GLY A 328 10.46 4.10 29.36
CA GLY A 328 10.56 5.21 30.33
C GLY A 328 10.78 6.61 29.76
N GLY A 329 10.18 6.94 28.61
CA GLY A 329 10.00 8.34 28.16
C GLY A 329 10.96 8.86 27.10
N LEU A 330 12.06 8.16 26.80
CA LEU A 330 12.90 8.42 25.63
C LEU A 330 12.66 7.33 24.58
N SER A 331 12.07 7.71 23.47
CA SER A 331 11.72 6.82 22.37
C SER A 331 12.67 7.08 21.20
N LYS A 332 13.37 6.05 20.76
CA LYS A 332 14.24 6.08 19.58
C LYS A 332 13.53 5.47 18.40
N TYR A 333 13.75 6.05 17.23
CA TYR A 333 13.15 5.62 15.97
C TYR A 333 14.25 5.25 14.98
N TYR A 334 14.16 4.07 14.41
CA TYR A 334 15.08 3.61 13.37
C TYR A 334 14.30 3.11 12.15
N ASN A 335 14.79 3.39 10.96
CA ASN A 335 14.20 2.85 9.74
C ASN A 335 14.59 1.39 9.56
N ILE A 336 13.65 0.57 9.09
CA ILE A 336 13.90 -0.81 8.71
C ILE A 336 13.40 -1.05 7.30
N LEU A 337 14.24 -1.64 6.46
CA LEU A 337 13.81 -2.26 5.20
C LEU A 337 13.70 -3.77 5.41
N LEU A 338 12.48 -4.29 5.29
CA LEU A 338 12.18 -5.71 5.33
C LEU A 338 12.11 -6.25 3.89
N ASP A 339 12.78 -7.38 3.65
CA ASP A 339 12.87 -8.04 2.35
C ASP A 339 12.48 -9.52 2.52
N PHE A 340 11.33 -9.87 1.96
CA PHE A 340 10.72 -11.20 1.99
C PHE A 340 11.14 -12.06 0.78
N ASN A 341 12.07 -11.60 -0.05
CA ASN A 341 12.54 -12.35 -1.21
C ASN A 341 13.33 -13.61 -0.77
N PRO A 342 12.84 -14.83 -1.07
CA PRO A 342 13.47 -16.07 -0.63
C PRO A 342 14.88 -16.26 -1.21
N ARG A 343 15.17 -15.71 -2.40
CA ARG A 343 16.52 -15.77 -3.00
C ARG A 343 17.50 -14.92 -2.21
N ALA A 344 17.07 -13.74 -1.77
CA ALA A 344 17.90 -12.84 -0.97
C ALA A 344 18.18 -13.40 0.42
N ILE A 345 17.18 -14.01 1.05
CA ILE A 345 17.28 -14.68 2.36
C ILE A 345 18.25 -15.86 2.29
N ARG A 346 18.19 -16.69 1.23
CA ARG A 346 19.08 -17.85 1.05
C ARG A 346 20.54 -17.48 0.82
N ARG A 347 20.82 -16.31 0.25
CA ARG A 347 22.16 -15.88 -0.12
C ARG A 347 23.09 -15.59 1.07
N ARG A 348 22.65 -15.80 2.32
CA ARG A 348 23.43 -15.70 3.58
C ARG A 348 24.67 -14.81 3.43
N LEU A 349 24.43 -13.49 3.35
CA LEU A 349 25.50 -12.57 3.71
C LEU A 349 25.86 -12.89 5.17
N PRO A 350 27.16 -12.90 5.54
CA PRO A 350 27.53 -12.97 6.94
C PRO A 350 26.73 -11.90 7.69
N GLU A 351 26.13 -12.26 8.82
CA GLU A 351 25.67 -11.25 9.75
C GLU A 351 26.87 -10.34 10.04
N GLY A 352 26.72 -9.08 9.67
CA GLY A 352 27.83 -8.15 9.62
C GLY A 352 27.29 -6.74 9.72
N ASN A 353 28.00 -5.91 10.46
CA ASN A 353 27.74 -4.48 10.51
C ASN A 353 28.29 -3.90 9.21
N GLY A 354 27.40 -3.52 8.30
CA GLY A 354 27.78 -2.70 7.16
C GLY A 354 27.92 -1.25 7.60
N ASP A 355 28.44 -0.40 6.72
CA ASP A 355 28.48 1.04 6.96
C ASP A 355 27.05 1.59 7.09
N GLY A 356 26.60 1.83 8.33
CA GLY A 356 25.34 2.50 8.64
C GLY A 356 24.10 1.61 8.80
N TYR A 357 24.24 0.28 8.81
CA TYR A 357 23.10 -0.62 9.05
C TYR A 357 23.50 -1.96 9.71
N ASN A 358 22.52 -2.57 10.39
CA ASN A 358 22.60 -3.93 10.92
C ASN A 358 21.70 -4.86 10.11
N LEU A 359 22.25 -5.94 9.57
CA LEU A 359 21.49 -6.95 8.84
C LEU A 359 21.04 -8.08 9.76
N ARG A 360 19.75 -8.41 9.76
CA ARG A 360 19.17 -9.57 10.46
C ARG A 360 18.39 -10.45 9.51
N VAL A 361 18.39 -11.76 9.74
CA VAL A 361 17.64 -12.73 8.93
C VAL A 361 16.77 -13.58 9.83
N GLU A 362 15.45 -13.48 9.66
CA GLU A 362 14.46 -14.19 10.45
C GLU A 362 13.83 -15.31 9.63
N THR A 363 14.10 -16.55 10.02
CA THR A 363 13.59 -17.76 9.32
C THR A 363 12.78 -18.68 10.22
N GLY A 364 12.76 -18.42 11.53
CA GLY A 364 12.04 -19.24 12.50
C GLY A 364 10.52 -19.02 12.48
N GLU A 365 9.81 -19.90 13.18
CA GLU A 365 8.44 -19.64 13.61
C GLU A 365 8.43 -18.47 14.60
N ALA A 366 7.53 -17.51 14.39
CA ALA A 366 7.19 -16.51 15.39
C ALA A 366 5.85 -16.89 16.02
N GLU A 367 5.78 -16.75 17.34
CA GLU A 367 4.56 -16.85 18.12
C GLU A 367 4.30 -15.51 18.79
N ASP A 368 3.15 -14.92 18.51
CA ASP A 368 2.70 -13.66 19.11
C ASP A 368 1.46 -13.92 19.98
N LYS A 369 1.23 -13.08 20.99
CA LYS A 369 0.04 -13.16 21.86
C LYS A 369 -0.89 -12.00 21.57
N VAL A 370 -1.96 -12.29 20.85
CA VAL A 370 -2.97 -11.31 20.47
C VAL A 370 -4.26 -11.65 21.20
N TYR A 371 -4.71 -10.73 22.06
CA TYR A 371 -5.91 -10.91 22.89
C TYR A 371 -5.92 -12.24 23.68
N GLY A 372 -4.75 -12.65 24.18
CA GLY A 372 -4.58 -13.88 24.95
C GLY A 372 -4.45 -15.16 24.10
N ARG A 373 -4.67 -15.10 22.78
CA ARG A 373 -4.44 -16.23 21.85
C ARG A 373 -3.00 -16.21 21.35
N ALA A 374 -2.35 -17.38 21.39
CA ALA A 374 -1.07 -17.57 20.73
C ALA A 374 -1.30 -17.73 19.22
N ILE A 375 -0.67 -16.87 18.42
CA ILE A 375 -0.77 -16.84 16.97
C ILE A 375 0.59 -17.17 16.36
N LYS A 376 0.60 -18.14 15.46
CA LYS A 376 1.82 -18.60 14.78
C LYS A 376 1.97 -18.00 13.39
N SER A 377 3.21 -17.73 13.00
CA SER A 377 3.56 -17.25 11.66
C SER A 377 4.99 -17.63 11.28
N ARG A 378 5.27 -17.81 9.99
CA ARG A 378 6.53 -18.45 9.51
C ARG A 378 7.11 -17.85 8.23
N LEU A 379 6.50 -16.81 7.65
CA LEU A 379 7.02 -16.21 6.42
C LEU A 379 8.41 -15.58 6.67
N PRO A 380 9.50 -16.09 6.07
CA PRO A 380 10.85 -15.63 6.39
C PRO A 380 11.12 -14.25 5.79
N TYR A 381 11.99 -13.48 6.44
CA TYR A 381 12.40 -12.17 5.94
C TYR A 381 13.83 -11.83 6.35
N ARG A 382 14.37 -10.83 5.67
CA ARG A 382 15.63 -10.17 5.98
C ARG A 382 15.35 -8.72 6.34
N ALA A 383 15.94 -8.23 7.41
CA ALA A 383 15.76 -6.85 7.89
C ALA A 383 17.08 -6.09 7.81
N TRP A 384 17.05 -4.93 7.17
CA TRP A 384 18.14 -3.95 7.18
C TRP A 384 17.74 -2.84 8.14
N LEU A 385 18.34 -2.83 9.32
CA LEU A 385 18.05 -1.87 10.39
C LEU A 385 19.04 -0.71 10.26
N SER A 386 18.56 0.52 10.08
CA SER A 386 19.44 1.68 10.11
C SER A 386 20.11 1.81 11.49
N THR A 387 21.39 2.18 11.51
CA THR A 387 22.07 2.56 12.76
C THR A 387 21.85 4.03 13.12
N VAL A 388 21.22 4.79 12.23
CA VAL A 388 20.96 6.22 12.42
C VAL A 388 19.58 6.36 13.04
N GLU A 389 19.54 6.98 14.22
CA GLU A 389 18.31 7.37 14.88
C GLU A 389 17.74 8.59 14.15
N GLU A 390 16.54 8.47 13.60
CA GLU A 390 15.87 9.57 12.92
C GLU A 390 14.36 9.35 12.97
N GLN A 391 13.62 10.40 13.32
CA GLN A 391 12.18 10.33 13.47
C GLN A 391 11.49 10.85 12.22
N TYR A 392 11.04 9.94 11.37
CA TYR A 392 10.22 10.28 10.21
C TYR A 392 8.73 10.27 10.55
N TRP A 393 8.02 11.24 9.97
CA TRP A 393 6.57 11.33 10.03
C TRP A 393 5.91 10.40 9.02
N ASN A 394 6.55 10.20 7.87
CA ASN A 394 6.11 9.27 6.85
C ASN A 394 7.32 8.58 6.21
N LEU A 395 7.18 7.30 5.91
CA LEU A 395 8.07 6.47 5.14
C LEU A 395 7.27 5.81 4.03
N SER A 396 7.78 5.88 2.83
CA SER A 396 7.22 5.20 1.67
C SER A 396 8.34 4.47 0.94
N LEU A 397 8.00 3.35 0.32
CA LEU A 397 8.92 2.56 -0.48
C LEU A 397 8.34 2.46 -1.88
N GLU A 398 9.08 2.96 -2.86
CA GLU A 398 8.69 2.87 -4.25
C GLU A 398 9.89 2.43 -5.08
N ALA A 399 9.76 1.28 -5.75
CA ALA A 399 10.81 0.65 -6.54
C ALA A 399 12.14 0.49 -5.81
N ASN A 400 13.03 1.44 -6.04
CA ASN A 400 14.39 1.47 -5.55
C ASN A 400 14.64 2.64 -4.58
N THR A 401 13.60 3.35 -4.13
CA THR A 401 13.77 4.56 -3.35
C THR A 401 12.88 4.50 -2.12
N ILE A 402 13.49 4.74 -0.95
CA ILE A 402 12.75 5.07 0.27
C ILE A 402 12.59 6.57 0.31
N ILE A 403 11.37 7.04 0.50
CA ILE A 403 11.06 8.44 0.73
C ILE A 403 10.67 8.58 2.17
N ALA A 404 11.35 9.46 2.87
CA ALA A 404 11.18 9.65 4.29
C ALA A 404 10.92 11.14 4.57
N ARG A 405 9.80 11.46 5.19
CA ARG A 405 9.39 12.84 5.48
C ARG A 405 9.71 13.19 6.92
N THR A 406 10.41 14.31 7.13
CA THR A 406 10.53 14.98 8.42
C THR A 406 9.55 16.17 8.46
N GLU A 407 9.58 16.98 9.52
CA GLU A 407 8.73 18.16 9.64
C GLU A 407 8.93 19.13 8.47
N ASP A 408 10.20 19.38 8.10
CA ASP A 408 10.56 20.46 7.16
C ASP A 408 11.04 19.97 5.78
N MET A 409 11.31 18.67 5.61
CA MET A 409 11.92 18.17 4.38
C MET A 409 11.62 16.70 4.06
N PHE A 410 12.00 16.30 2.85
CA PHE A 410 11.98 14.92 2.40
C PHE A 410 13.41 14.41 2.19
N HIS A 411 13.71 13.24 2.76
CA HIS A 411 14.90 12.46 2.49
C HIS A 411 14.58 11.36 1.48
N PHE A 412 15.47 11.20 0.50
CA PHE A 412 15.36 10.17 -0.54
C PHE A 412 16.55 9.24 -0.44
N PHE A 413 16.30 7.96 -0.16
CA PHE A 413 17.32 6.92 -0.11
C PHE A 413 17.18 6.02 -1.32
N SER A 414 18.03 6.21 -2.34
CA SER A 414 18.01 5.39 -3.55
C SER A 414 18.97 4.20 -3.42
N PHE A 415 18.53 3.04 -3.87
CA PHE A 415 19.33 1.82 -4.05
C PHE A 415 19.96 1.72 -5.44
N LEU A 416 19.85 2.77 -6.27
CA LEU A 416 20.55 2.85 -7.54
C LEU A 416 22.06 2.89 -7.31
N PRO A 417 22.86 2.17 -8.12
CA PRO A 417 24.30 2.30 -8.07
C PRO A 417 24.67 3.76 -8.37
N ARG A 418 25.49 4.36 -7.50
CA ARG A 418 26.11 5.66 -7.80
C ARG A 418 27.02 5.49 -9.01
N ASP A 419 27.00 6.46 -9.92
CA ASP A 419 27.99 6.48 -11.00
C ASP A 419 29.40 6.53 -10.36
N PRO A 420 30.27 5.55 -10.62
CA PRO A 420 31.61 5.52 -10.03
C PRO A 420 32.45 6.73 -10.41
N SER A 421 32.14 7.38 -11.54
CA SER A 421 32.82 8.61 -11.97
C SER A 421 32.53 9.80 -11.05
N HIS A 422 31.45 9.75 -10.27
CA HIS A 422 31.03 10.81 -9.36
C HIS A 422 31.27 10.49 -7.88
N SER A 423 31.43 9.21 -7.50
CA SER A 423 31.64 8.83 -6.09
C SER A 423 33.07 9.02 -5.60
N GLY A 424 34.06 9.12 -6.50
CA GLY A 424 35.48 9.12 -6.12
C GLY A 424 35.95 7.82 -5.46
N GLU A 425 35.06 6.84 -5.30
CA GLU A 425 35.36 5.54 -4.71
C GLU A 425 35.79 4.57 -5.80
N PRO A 426 36.90 3.84 -5.60
CA PRO A 426 37.34 2.85 -6.57
C PRO A 426 36.28 1.77 -6.72
N LEU A 427 35.93 1.46 -7.98
CA LEU A 427 35.05 0.34 -8.31
C LEU A 427 35.53 -0.94 -7.61
N PRO A 428 34.65 -1.71 -6.95
CA PRO A 428 35.04 -2.98 -6.39
C PRO A 428 35.56 -3.88 -7.53
N PRO A 429 36.62 -4.67 -7.27
CA PRO A 429 37.21 -5.53 -8.28
C PRO A 429 36.14 -6.47 -8.83
N ARG A 430 36.00 -6.50 -10.16
CA ARG A 430 35.15 -7.48 -10.85
C ARG A 430 35.65 -8.88 -10.49
N MET A 431 34.94 -9.59 -9.63
CA MET A 431 35.12 -11.03 -9.48
C MET A 431 34.58 -11.68 -10.76
N LEU A 432 35.51 -12.21 -11.57
CA LEU A 432 35.22 -13.07 -12.72
C LEU A 432 34.96 -14.51 -12.27
#